data_AF-A0A1U7M384-F1
#
_entry.id   AF-A0A1U7M384-F1
#
_cell.length_a   1.000
_cell.length_b   1.000
_cell.length_c   1.000
_cell.angle_alpha   90.00
_cell.angle_beta   90.00
_cell.angle_gamma   90.00
#
_symmetry.space_group_name_H-M   'P 1'
#
loop_
_entity.id
_entity.type
_entity.pdbx_description
1 polymer ?
#
loop_
_entity_poly.entity_id
_entity_poly.type
_entity_poly.pdbx_seq_one_letter_code
_entity_poly.pdbx_strand_id
1 'polypeptide(L)'
;MDFNNIIEKRIVNDGMHSLVLEISKDEFDKVMTGNIEASAIDVVDRHLKNRGDDGRANNINLDYKNGEEIVKIYADVDYLGNDHTEY
;
A
#
# COMPACT_ATOMS: atom_id res chain seq x y z
N MET A 1 8.66 4.24 11.53
CA MET A 1 8.59 4.27 10.07
C MET A 1 8.50 5.71 9.61
N ASP A 2 9.37 6.09 8.70
CA ASP A 2 9.31 7.39 8.03
C ASP A 2 8.59 7.24 6.68
N PHE A 3 7.32 7.67 6.64
CA PHE A 3 6.48 7.62 5.44
C PHE A 3 6.99 8.53 4.30
N ASN A 4 7.90 9.46 4.59
CA ASN A 4 8.53 10.30 3.56
C ASN A 4 9.53 9.52 2.69
N ASN A 5 10.02 8.37 3.19
CA ASN A 5 10.99 7.52 2.48
C ASN A 5 10.31 6.39 1.69
N ILE A 6 8.97 6.40 1.60
CA ILE A 6 8.21 5.45 0.79
C ILE A 6 8.10 6.00 -0.64
N ILE A 7 8.54 5.20 -1.62
CA ILE A 7 8.30 5.50 -3.01
C ILE A 7 6.92 4.96 -3.37
N GLU A 8 6.00 5.87 -3.66
CA GLU A 8 4.65 5.54 -4.11
C GLU A 8 4.58 5.54 -5.65
N LYS A 9 3.96 4.49 -6.22
CA LYS A 9 3.52 4.45 -7.61
C LYS A 9 2.01 4.18 -7.66
N ARG A 10 1.29 4.99 -8.43
CA ARG A 10 -0.14 4.79 -8.72
C ARG A 10 -0.29 4.31 -10.15
N ILE A 11 -1.13 3.31 -10.35
CA ILE A 11 -1.48 2.78 -11.66
C ILE A 11 -3.00 2.89 -11.78
N VAL A 12 -3.47 3.46 -12.88
CA VAL A 12 -4.92 3.50 -13.18
C VAL A 12 -5.10 2.73 -14.48
N ASN A 13 -5.91 1.67 -14.44
CA ASN A 13 -6.20 0.84 -15.59
C ASN A 13 -7.69 0.53 -15.62
N ASP A 14 -8.39 0.95 -16.68
CA ASP A 14 -9.84 0.72 -16.84
C ASP A 14 -10.68 1.14 -15.61
N GLY A 15 -10.37 2.30 -15.02
CA GLY A 15 -11.05 2.81 -13.82
C GLY A 15 -10.64 2.15 -12.50
N MET A 16 -9.86 1.06 -12.55
CA MET A 16 -9.27 0.41 -11.38
C MET A 16 -8.01 1.16 -10.95
N HIS A 17 -7.95 1.57 -9.69
CA HIS A 17 -6.81 2.25 -9.10
C HIS A 17 -5.98 1.24 -8.31
N SER A 18 -4.71 1.11 -8.65
CA SER A 18 -3.74 0.31 -7.91
C SER A 18 -2.62 1.19 -7.35
N LEU A 19 -2.09 0.76 -6.22
CA LEU A 19 -1.05 1.38 -5.43
C LEU A 19 0.10 0.41 -5.26
N VAL A 20 1.32 0.89 -5.50
CA VAL A 20 2.55 0.18 -5.17
C VAL A 20 3.37 1.04 -4.23
N LEU A 21 3.69 0.50 -3.06
CA LEU A 21 4.61 1.11 -2.10
C LEU A 21 5.92 0.34 -2.13
N GLU A 22 7.01 1.03 -2.46
CA GLU A 22 8.37 0.51 -2.33
C GLU A 22 8.99 1.08 -1.05
N ILE A 23 9.38 0.19 -0.15
CA ILE A 23 9.81 0.51 1.21
C ILE A 23 11.12 -0.21 1.46
N SER A 24 12.08 0.44 2.10
CA SER A 24 13.28 -0.28 2.54
C SER A 24 12.91 -1.38 3.53
N LYS A 25 13.55 -2.54 3.44
CA LYS A 25 13.30 -3.68 4.33
C LYS A 25 13.49 -3.29 5.79
N ASP A 26 14.54 -2.53 6.10
CA ASP A 26 14.81 -2.02 7.44
C ASP A 26 13.65 -1.18 8.01
N GLU A 27 13.03 -0.31 7.20
CA GLU A 27 11.87 0.48 7.64
C GLU A 27 10.61 -0.38 7.81
N PHE A 28 10.41 -1.38 6.96
CA PHE A 28 9.27 -2.28 7.05
C PHE A 28 9.39 -3.23 8.27
N ASP A 29 10.58 -3.77 8.52
CA ASP A 29 10.85 -4.66 9.66
C ASP A 29 10.63 -3.95 11.01
N LYS A 30 10.80 -2.62 11.09
CA LYS A 30 10.48 -1.82 12.29
C LYS A 30 9.00 -1.77 12.66
N VAL A 31 8.11 -1.97 11.69
CA VAL A 31 6.65 -1.94 11.89
C VAL A 31 6.02 -3.32 11.80
N MET A 32 6.82 -4.33 11.46
CA MET A 32 6.37 -5.72 11.39
C MET A 32 5.93 -6.19 12.77
N THR A 33 4.63 -6.45 12.91
CA THR A 33 4.02 -6.92 14.16
C THR A 33 3.12 -8.11 13.89
N GLY A 34 3.45 -9.25 14.51
CA GLY A 34 2.71 -10.50 14.30
C GLY A 34 2.94 -11.07 12.90
N ASN A 35 1.91 -11.05 12.05
CA ASN A 35 1.99 -11.52 10.67
C ASN A 35 2.39 -10.37 9.73
N ILE A 36 3.21 -10.70 8.75
CA ILE A 36 3.68 -9.83 7.68
C ILE A 36 2.54 -9.22 6.86
N GLU A 37 1.47 -9.98 6.61
CA GLU A 37 0.31 -9.51 5.87
C GLU A 37 -0.44 -8.42 6.64
N ALA A 38 -0.69 -8.64 7.94
CA ALA A 38 -1.31 -7.65 8.81
C ALA A 38 -0.48 -6.36 8.90
N SER A 39 0.84 -6.51 8.90
CA SER A 39 1.78 -5.38 8.89
C SER A 39 1.70 -4.60 7.57
N ALA A 40 1.59 -5.29 6.43
CA ALA A 40 1.43 -4.64 5.12
C ALA A 40 0.12 -3.85 5.03
N ILE A 41 -0.98 -4.41 5.57
CA ILE A 41 -2.28 -3.72 5.63
C ILE A 41 -2.17 -2.43 6.44
N ASP A 42 -1.60 -2.50 7.63
CA ASP A 42 -1.42 -1.35 8.52
C ASP A 42 -0.52 -0.28 7.90
N VAL A 43 0.54 -0.66 7.19
CA VAL A 43 1.43 0.27 6.48
C VAL A 43 0.69 1.02 5.39
N VAL A 44 -0.10 0.33 4.56
CA VAL A 44 -0.85 0.97 3.47
C VAL A 44 -1.91 1.93 4.02
N ASP A 45 -2.67 1.51 5.03
CA ASP A 45 -3.71 2.34 5.66
C ASP A 45 -3.12 3.61 6.29
N ARG A 46 -2.03 3.47 7.05
CA ARG A 46 -1.33 4.61 7.65
C ARG A 46 -0.73 5.54 6.59
N HIS A 47 -0.21 4.98 5.50
CA HIS A 47 0.35 5.75 4.39
C HIS A 47 -0.72 6.62 3.71
N LEU A 48 -1.87 6.02 3.36
CA LEU A 48 -3.00 6.74 2.76
C LEU A 48 -3.51 7.84 3.70
N LYS A 49 -3.72 7.51 4.98
CA LYS A 49 -4.12 8.47 6.01
C LYS A 49 -3.13 9.62 6.18
N ASN A 50 -1.83 9.33 6.16
CA ASN A 50 -0.77 10.34 6.26
C ASN A 50 -0.77 11.31 5.06
N ARG A 51 -1.21 10.85 3.88
CA ARG A 51 -1.38 11.68 2.69
C ARG A 51 -2.71 12.44 2.64
N GLY A 52 -3.63 12.17 3.58
CA GLY A 52 -5.00 12.66 3.51
C GLY A 52 -5.78 12.07 2.34
N ASP A 53 -5.45 10.84 1.94
CA ASP A 53 -6.10 10.11 0.85
C ASP A 53 -7.31 9.33 1.42
N ASP A 54 -8.51 9.60 0.89
CA ASP A 54 -9.76 8.95 1.28
C ASP A 54 -9.96 7.56 0.65
N GLY A 55 -8.98 7.09 -0.13
CA GLY A 55 -8.95 5.76 -0.72
C GLY A 55 -8.86 4.66 0.33
N ARG A 56 -9.55 3.55 0.07
CA ARG A 56 -9.52 2.35 0.91
C ARG A 56 -8.79 1.25 0.18
N ALA A 57 -7.68 0.79 0.77
CA ALA A 57 -6.90 -0.28 0.19
C ALA A 57 -7.58 -1.65 0.36
N ASN A 58 -7.60 -2.44 -0.71
CA ASN A 58 -8.05 -3.82 -0.75
C ASN A 58 -7.04 -4.67 -1.58
N ASN A 59 -7.28 -5.99 -1.67
CA ASN A 59 -6.46 -6.93 -2.45
C ASN A 59 -4.94 -6.78 -2.24
N ILE A 60 -4.55 -6.66 -0.96
CA ILE A 60 -3.17 -6.33 -0.59
C ILE A 60 -2.27 -7.55 -0.76
N ASN A 61 -1.24 -7.39 -1.59
CA ASN A 61 -0.21 -8.39 -1.84
C ASN A 61 1.16 -7.83 -1.48
N LEU A 62 2.05 -8.70 -1.01
CA LEU A 62 3.37 -8.34 -0.54
C LEU A 62 4.44 -9.15 -1.26
N ASP A 63 5.46 -8.47 -1.77
CA ASP A 63 6.71 -9.09 -2.19
C ASP A 63 7.78 -8.87 -1.11
N TYR A 64 7.99 -9.90 -0.30
CA TYR A 64 8.99 -9.93 0.76
C TYR A 64 9.86 -11.18 0.59
N LYS A 65 11.00 -11.02 -0.09
CA LYS A 65 11.98 -12.12 -0.26
C LYS A 65 13.19 -11.93 0.66
N ASN A 66 13.77 -13.05 1.06
CA ASN A 66 15.05 -13.05 1.76
C ASN A 66 16.17 -12.64 0.79
N GLY A 67 16.92 -11.60 1.16
CA GLY A 67 18.02 -11.05 0.37
C GLY A 67 17.67 -9.80 -0.46
N GLU A 68 16.40 -9.40 -0.53
CA GLU A 68 16.01 -8.11 -1.12
C GLU A 68 16.03 -7.01 -0.05
N GLU A 69 16.63 -5.87 -0.35
CA GLU A 69 16.66 -4.69 0.53
C GLU A 69 15.40 -3.83 0.42
N ILE A 70 14.52 -4.15 -0.53
CA ILE A 70 13.29 -3.43 -0.82
C ILE A 70 12.12 -4.39 -0.70
N VAL A 71 11.10 -3.95 0.04
CA VAL A 71 9.80 -4.59 0.17
C VAL A 71 8.82 -3.85 -0.72
N LYS A 72 8.02 -4.59 -1.49
CA LYS A 72 6.98 -4.00 -2.33
C LYS A 72 5.62 -4.44 -1.84
N ILE A 73 4.75 -3.47 -1.58
CA ILE A 73 3.35 -3.73 -1.23
C ILE A 73 2.50 -3.28 -2.42
N TYR A 74 1.67 -4.18 -2.92
CA TYR A 74 0.69 -3.93 -3.97
C TYR A 74 -0.69 -3.89 -3.32
N ALA A 75 -1.51 -2.91 -3.67
CA ALA A 75 -2.88 -2.80 -3.19
C ALA A 75 -3.75 -2.21 -4.28
N ASP A 76 -5.02 -2.60 -4.32
CA ASP A 76 -6.03 -1.87 -5.09
C ASP A 76 -6.68 -0.85 -4.16
N VAL A 77 -7.09 0.31 -4.68
CA VAL A 77 -7.58 1.43 -3.88
C VAL A 77 -8.95 1.85 -4.37
N ASP A 78 -9.96 1.61 -3.55
CA ASP A 78 -11.33 2.08 -3.83
C ASP A 78 -11.52 3.48 -3.26
N TYR A 79 -11.96 4.41 -4.10
CA TYR A 79 -12.37 5.73 -3.65
C TYR A 79 -13.88 5.73 -3.44
N LEU A 80 -14.35 6.13 -2.24
CA LEU A 80 -15.77 6.35 -1.96
C LEU A 80 -16.26 7.53 -2.81
N GLY A 81 -16.71 7.22 -4.03
CA GLY A 81 -17.00 8.18 -5.09
C GLY A 81 -16.76 7.62 -6.50
N ASN A 82 -16.02 6.51 -6.61
CA ASN A 82 -15.94 5.70 -7.84
C ASN A 82 -17.03 4.61 -7.93
N ASP A 83 -18.03 4.63 -7.04
CA ASP A 83 -19.39 4.20 -7.39
C ASP A 83 -19.96 5.19 -8.43
N HIS A 84 -19.29 5.32 -9.59
CA HIS A 84 -20.03 5.62 -10.80
C HIS A 84 -20.82 4.34 -11.04
N THR A 85 -22.06 4.35 -10.56
CA THR A 85 -23.08 3.48 -11.09
C THR A 85 -23.00 3.60 -12.60
N GLU A 86 -22.49 2.56 -13.27
CA GLU A 86 -22.89 2.30 -14.64
C GLU A 86 -24.42 2.21 -14.60
N TYR A 87 -25.11 3.25 -15.11
CA TYR A 87 -26.34 3.17 -15.92
C TYR A 87 -26.89 4.57 -16.25
#